data_AF-A0A937BCG7-F1
#
_entry.id   AF-A0A937BCG7-F1
#
_cell.length_a   1.000
_cell.length_b   1.000
_cell.length_c   1.000
_cell.angle_alpha   90.00
_cell.angle_beta   90.00
_cell.angle_gamma   90.00
#
_symmetry.space_group_name_H-M   'P 1'
#
loop_
_entity.id
_entity.type
_entity.pdbx_description
1 polymer ?
#
loop_
_entity_poly.entity_id
_entity_poly.type
_entity_poly.pdbx_seq_one_letter_code
_entity_poly.pdbx_strand_id
1 'polypeptide(L)'
;MEGYAIVFACVIGTMFTFIIEGMANWDGWKQSLSEGEKLRNAYQRSKLLGLKGQINPHFLFNCFNTLSALITVDKEEAEEFLNEMTKVHRYMLRSDDEYLVTLADEMKFAKSYLSLTKSRFGAAVIATIDIQPGHLEKQVPPLTLQAVLENTIYTNASINSNLLPFHISSKGITSASIIRSMKR
;
A
#
# COMPACT_ATOMS: atom_id res chain seq x y z
N MET A 1 0.97 72.17 -31.19
CA MET A 1 -0.20 71.30 -30.98
C MET A 1 0.01 69.89 -31.53
N GLU A 2 0.81 69.70 -32.58
CA GLU A 2 1.02 68.39 -33.23
C GLU A 2 1.70 67.33 -32.35
N GLY A 3 2.65 67.70 -31.48
CA GLY A 3 3.34 66.74 -30.61
C GLY A 3 2.43 66.02 -29.59
N TYR A 4 1.39 66.70 -29.09
CA TYR A 4 0.43 66.08 -28.16
C TYR A 4 -0.41 64.99 -28.82
N ALA A 5 -0.77 65.16 -30.08
CA ALA A 5 -1.53 64.17 -30.83
C ALA A 5 -0.72 62.88 -31.05
N ILE A 6 0.58 63.01 -31.30
CA ILE A 6 1.49 61.86 -31.46
C ILE A 6 1.62 61.08 -30.16
N VAL A 7 1.87 61.77 -29.04
CA VAL A 7 1.98 61.14 -27.72
C VAL A 7 0.67 60.43 -27.34
N PHE A 8 -0.47 61.06 -27.59
CA PHE A 8 -1.78 60.47 -27.32
C PHE A 8 -2.05 59.20 -28.16
N ALA A 9 -1.69 59.22 -29.44
CA ALA A 9 -1.82 58.05 -30.32
C ALA A 9 -0.92 56.87 -29.88
N CYS A 10 0.32 57.15 -29.46
CA CYS A 10 1.21 56.13 -28.92
C CYS A 10 0.64 55.49 -27.65
N VAL A 11 0.10 56.29 -26.72
CA VAL A 11 -0.52 55.77 -25.49
C VAL A 11 -1.69 54.84 -25.81
N ILE A 12 -2.60 55.26 -26.71
CA ILE A 12 -3.73 54.43 -27.13
C ILE A 12 -3.24 53.13 -27.80
N GLY A 13 -2.25 53.21 -28.68
CA GLY A 13 -1.68 52.04 -29.35
C GLY A 13 -1.11 51.03 -28.36
N THR A 14 -0.33 51.50 -27.38
CA THR A 14 0.22 50.63 -26.32
C THR A 14 -0.87 50.01 -25.45
N MET A 15 -1.92 50.78 -25.11
CA MET A 15 -3.05 50.26 -24.34
C MET A 15 -3.79 49.16 -25.11
N PHE A 16 -3.95 49.35 -26.42
CA PHE A 16 -4.61 48.40 -27.29
C PHE A 16 -3.79 47.10 -27.44
N THR A 17 -2.45 47.19 -27.57
CA THR A 17 -1.59 46.00 -27.61
C THR A 17 -1.65 45.20 -26.32
N PHE A 18 -1.65 45.86 -25.15
CA PHE A 18 -1.79 45.16 -23.86
C PHE A 18 -3.13 44.41 -23.72
N ILE A 19 -4.22 44.96 -24.23
CA ILE A 19 -5.54 44.30 -24.20
C ILE A 19 -5.53 43.04 -25.07
N ILE A 20 -5.01 43.13 -26.31
CA ILE A 20 -4.94 41.98 -27.23
C ILE A 20 -4.05 40.89 -26.68
N GLU A 21 -2.87 41.22 -26.15
CA GLU A 21 -1.96 40.27 -25.52
C GLU A 21 -2.58 39.64 -24.27
N GLY A 22 -3.24 40.43 -23.43
CA GLY A 22 -3.96 39.95 -22.26
C GLY A 22 -5.08 38.97 -22.61
N MET A 23 -5.87 39.26 -23.66
CA MET A 23 -6.91 38.38 -24.16
C MET A 23 -6.34 37.10 -24.77
N ALA A 24 -5.30 37.19 -25.58
CA ALA A 24 -4.67 36.03 -26.22
C ALA A 24 -4.06 35.07 -25.18
N ASN A 25 -3.51 35.61 -24.09
CA ASN A 25 -2.90 34.81 -23.03
C ASN A 25 -3.93 34.26 -22.02
N TRP A 26 -5.15 34.80 -22.00
CA TRP A 26 -6.21 34.40 -21.07
C TRP A 26 -6.64 32.95 -21.26
N ASP A 27 -6.81 32.51 -22.50
CA ASP A 27 -7.26 31.15 -22.81
C ASP A 27 -6.22 30.10 -22.41
N GLY A 28 -4.93 30.40 -22.65
CA GLY A 28 -3.82 29.54 -22.22
C GLY A 28 -3.69 29.46 -20.70
N TRP A 29 -3.89 30.57 -19.99
CA TRP A 29 -3.89 30.58 -18.52
C TRP A 29 -5.06 29.76 -17.95
N LYS A 30 -6.26 29.92 -18.51
CA LYS A 30 -7.45 29.16 -18.10
C LYS A 30 -7.30 27.66 -18.38
N GLN A 31 -6.70 27.30 -19.51
CA GLN A 31 -6.40 25.91 -19.84
C GLN A 31 -5.38 25.31 -18.86
N SER A 32 -4.30 26.05 -18.54
CA SER A 32 -3.29 25.61 -17.58
C SER A 32 -3.87 25.38 -16.17
N LEU A 33 -4.81 26.23 -15.74
CA LEU A 33 -5.55 26.05 -14.49
C LEU A 33 -6.40 24.77 -14.50
N SER A 34 -7.15 24.53 -15.59
CA SER A 34 -7.98 23.32 -15.72
C SER A 34 -7.15 22.05 -15.77
N GLU A 35 -6.03 22.06 -16.48
CA GLU A 35 -5.09 20.94 -16.53
C GLU A 35 -4.47 20.66 -15.16
N GLY A 36 -4.08 21.72 -14.42
CA GLY A 36 -3.61 21.60 -13.04
C GLY A 36 -4.65 20.97 -12.11
N GLU A 37 -5.91 21.38 -12.20
CA GLU A 37 -7.00 20.76 -11.44
C GLU A 37 -7.24 19.30 -11.81
N LYS A 38 -7.22 18.96 -13.11
CA LYS A 38 -7.36 17.58 -13.59
C LYS A 38 -6.23 16.70 -13.08
N LEU A 39 -4.98 17.17 -13.16
CA LEU A 39 -3.81 16.46 -12.63
C LEU A 39 -3.92 16.27 -11.12
N ARG A 40 -4.33 17.30 -10.38
CA ARG A 40 -4.55 17.21 -8.93
C ARG A 40 -5.62 16.17 -8.59
N ASN A 41 -6.75 16.19 -9.28
CA ASN A 41 -7.83 15.22 -9.09
C ASN A 41 -7.40 13.79 -9.47
N ALA A 42 -6.67 13.63 -10.57
CA ALA A 42 -6.12 12.34 -10.99
C ALA A 42 -5.11 11.81 -9.97
N TYR A 43 -4.24 12.66 -9.43
CA TYR A 43 -3.28 12.32 -8.38
C TYR A 43 -4.00 11.91 -7.09
N GLN A 44 -4.98 12.69 -6.62
CA GLN A 44 -5.78 12.35 -5.44
C GLN A 44 -6.53 11.03 -5.63
N ARG A 45 -7.11 10.81 -6.81
CA ARG A 45 -7.79 9.56 -7.15
C ARG A 45 -6.83 8.38 -7.19
N SER A 46 -5.64 8.55 -7.75
CA SER A 46 -4.59 7.53 -7.76
C SER A 46 -4.10 7.20 -6.36
N LYS A 47 -3.86 8.22 -5.51
CA LYS A 47 -3.51 8.04 -4.10
C LYS A 47 -4.61 7.29 -3.34
N LEU A 48 -5.88 7.67 -3.52
CA LEU A 48 -7.01 6.97 -2.94
C LEU A 48 -7.13 5.51 -3.43
N LEU A 49 -6.86 5.25 -4.70
CA LEU A 49 -6.86 3.89 -5.24
C LEU A 49 -5.68 3.07 -4.69
N GLY A 50 -4.50 3.68 -4.48
CA GLY A 50 -3.36 3.08 -3.81
C GLY A 50 -3.68 2.69 -2.36
N LEU A 51 -4.22 3.65 -1.60
CA LEU A 51 -4.73 3.45 -0.23
C LEU A 51 -5.75 2.30 -0.16
N LYS A 52 -6.70 2.25 -1.11
CA LYS A 52 -7.69 1.17 -1.19
C LYS A 52 -7.06 -0.17 -1.58
N GLY A 53 -6.06 -0.16 -2.46
CA GLY A 53 -5.38 -1.37 -2.92
C GLY A 53 -4.58 -2.06 -1.82
N GLN A 54 -4.13 -1.32 -0.81
CA GLN A 54 -3.43 -1.89 0.34
C GLN A 54 -4.36 -2.63 1.30
N ILE A 55 -5.64 -2.28 1.38
CA ILE A 55 -6.62 -3.06 2.15
C ILE A 55 -7.17 -4.15 1.24
N ASN A 56 -6.73 -5.40 1.41
CA ASN A 56 -7.38 -6.53 0.75
C ASN A 56 -8.81 -6.67 1.32
N PRO A 57 -9.86 -6.25 0.59
CA PRO A 57 -11.21 -6.18 1.16
C PRO A 57 -11.70 -7.57 1.54
N HIS A 58 -11.29 -8.59 0.79
CA HIS A 58 -11.60 -9.98 1.09
C HIS A 58 -10.92 -10.44 2.39
N PHE A 59 -9.66 -10.07 2.66
CA PHE A 59 -9.02 -10.36 3.94
C PHE A 59 -9.76 -9.70 5.10
N LEU A 60 -10.11 -8.41 4.97
CA LEU A 60 -10.81 -7.65 6.00
C LEU A 60 -12.18 -8.28 6.33
N PHE A 61 -13.00 -8.59 5.32
CA PHE A 61 -14.29 -9.27 5.53
C PHE A 61 -14.12 -10.65 6.18
N ASN A 62 -13.08 -11.39 5.81
CA ASN A 62 -12.79 -12.68 6.45
C ASN A 62 -12.42 -12.51 7.92
N CYS A 63 -11.62 -11.50 8.28
CA CYS A 63 -11.32 -11.21 9.67
C CYS A 63 -12.60 -10.92 10.47
N PHE A 64 -13.54 -10.15 9.93
CA PHE A 64 -14.81 -9.90 10.62
C PHE A 64 -15.66 -11.16 10.79
N ASN A 65 -15.71 -12.04 9.77
CA ASN A 65 -16.44 -13.29 9.87
C ASN A 65 -15.82 -14.23 10.91
N THR A 66 -14.50 -14.39 10.92
CA THR A 66 -13.78 -15.18 11.93
C THR A 66 -13.98 -14.60 13.32
N LEU A 67 -13.87 -13.28 13.49
CA LEU A 67 -14.12 -12.62 14.77
C LEU A 67 -15.56 -12.85 15.25
N SER A 68 -16.55 -12.72 14.37
CA SER A 68 -17.95 -12.97 14.72
C SER A 68 -18.21 -14.41 15.15
N ALA A 69 -17.49 -15.38 14.57
CA ALA A 69 -17.55 -16.78 14.98
C ALA A 69 -16.83 -17.03 16.31
N LEU A 70 -15.68 -16.38 16.54
CA LEU A 70 -14.93 -16.51 17.79
C LEU A 70 -15.71 -15.92 18.97
N ILE A 71 -16.36 -14.76 18.81
CA ILE A 71 -17.14 -14.13 19.89
C ILE A 71 -18.20 -15.06 20.49
N THR A 72 -18.77 -15.97 19.69
CA THR A 72 -19.78 -16.93 20.16
C THR A 72 -19.20 -18.21 20.74
N VAL A 73 -17.94 -18.54 20.43
CA VAL A 73 -17.26 -19.78 20.86
C VAL A 73 -16.37 -19.51 22.08
N ASP A 74 -15.44 -18.57 21.95
CA ASP A 74 -14.45 -18.20 22.96
C ASP A 74 -14.15 -16.69 22.88
N LYS A 75 -14.50 -15.97 23.95
CA LYS A 75 -14.31 -14.53 24.04
C LYS A 75 -12.84 -14.14 24.18
N GLU A 76 -12.03 -14.94 24.87
CA GLU A 76 -10.61 -14.66 25.07
C GLU A 76 -9.87 -14.81 23.74
N GLU A 77 -10.16 -15.87 22.98
CA GLU A 77 -9.61 -16.04 21.63
C GLU A 77 -10.09 -14.93 20.67
N ALA A 78 -11.34 -14.48 20.80
CA ALA A 78 -11.87 -13.36 20.01
C ALA A 78 -11.14 -12.04 20.30
N GLU A 79 -10.83 -11.76 21.58
CA GLU A 79 -10.06 -10.57 21.97
C GLU A 79 -8.63 -10.61 21.45
N GLU A 80 -7.97 -11.77 21.53
CA GLU A 80 -6.63 -11.95 20.97
C GLU A 80 -6.63 -11.75 19.45
N PHE A 81 -7.61 -12.35 18.75
CA PHE A 81 -7.78 -12.19 17.31
C PHE A 81 -8.01 -10.72 16.92
N LEU A 82 -8.87 -10.00 17.65
CA LEU A 82 -9.11 -8.57 17.43
C LEU A 82 -7.84 -7.73 17.62
N ASN A 83 -7.02 -8.07 18.62
CA ASN A 83 -5.75 -7.39 18.87
C ASN A 83 -4.76 -7.61 17.72
N GLU A 84 -4.61 -8.85 17.24
CA GLU A 84 -3.77 -9.16 16.07
C GLU A 84 -4.27 -8.48 14.80
N MET A 85 -5.59 -8.44 14.58
CA MET A 85 -6.21 -7.73 13.47
C MET A 85 -5.88 -6.24 13.51
N THR A 86 -5.94 -5.63 14.69
CA THR A 86 -5.60 -4.22 14.89
C THR A 86 -4.13 -3.94 14.64
N LYS A 87 -3.21 -4.83 15.07
CA LYS A 87 -1.77 -4.70 14.80
C LYS A 87 -1.47 -4.74 13.30
N VAL A 88 -2.04 -5.70 12.58
CA VAL A 88 -1.89 -5.84 11.12
C VAL A 88 -2.36 -4.59 10.39
N HIS A 89 -3.58 -4.11 10.67
CA HIS A 89 -4.12 -2.92 10.01
C HIS A 89 -3.35 -1.65 10.35
N ARG A 90 -2.93 -1.47 11.60
CA ARG A 90 -2.10 -0.33 12.01
C ARG A 90 -0.77 -0.30 11.24
N TYR A 91 -0.14 -1.47 11.08
CA TYR A 91 1.10 -1.57 10.32
C TYR A 91 0.90 -1.25 8.84
N MET A 92 -0.17 -1.78 8.22
CA MET A 92 -0.49 -1.51 6.81
C MET A 92 -0.72 -0.01 6.57
N LEU A 93 -1.43 0.66 7.48
CA LEU A 93 -1.66 2.11 7.38
C LEU A 93 -0.39 2.93 7.59
N ARG A 94 0.48 2.55 8.54
CA ARG A 94 1.76 3.25 8.79
C ARG A 94 2.73 3.09 7.64
N SER A 95 2.76 1.90 7.06
CA SER A 95 3.66 1.50 5.98
C SER A 95 3.47 2.32 4.70
N ASP A 96 2.32 2.95 4.50
CA ASP A 96 2.05 3.78 3.31
C ASP A 96 2.89 5.07 3.28
N ASP A 97 3.29 5.57 4.46
CA ASP A 97 4.08 6.79 4.61
C ASP A 97 5.61 6.50 4.72
N GLU A 98 6.02 5.23 4.88
CA GLU A 98 7.41 4.83 5.09
C GLU A 98 8.03 4.19 3.83
N TYR A 99 9.17 4.71 3.37
CA TYR A 99 9.87 4.11 2.22
C TYR A 99 10.58 2.79 2.55
N LEU A 100 11.06 2.65 3.80
CA LEU A 100 11.83 1.51 4.27
C LEU A 100 11.52 1.24 5.75
N VAL A 101 11.39 -0.04 6.09
CA VAL A 101 11.18 -0.56 7.44
C VAL A 101 12.27 -1.56 7.80
N THR A 102 12.48 -1.81 9.08
CA THR A 102 13.40 -2.87 9.50
C THR A 102 12.82 -4.24 9.20
N LEU A 103 13.68 -5.22 8.91
CA LEU A 103 13.25 -6.62 8.78
C LEU A 103 12.62 -7.13 10.08
N ALA A 104 13.02 -6.60 11.23
CA ALA A 104 12.38 -6.87 12.51
C ALA A 104 10.89 -6.47 12.53
N ASP A 105 10.57 -5.28 12.03
CA ASP A 105 9.19 -4.78 11.96
C ASP A 105 8.36 -5.61 10.97
N GLU A 106 8.90 -5.88 9.77
CA GLU A 106 8.26 -6.78 8.80
C GLU A 106 8.02 -8.17 9.39
N MET A 107 8.96 -8.68 10.17
CA MET A 107 8.84 -10.00 10.80
C MET A 107 7.79 -10.02 11.89
N LYS A 108 7.69 -8.93 12.67
CA LYS A 108 6.63 -8.76 13.67
C LYS A 108 5.26 -8.73 12.99
N PHE A 109 5.13 -7.97 11.91
CA PHE A 109 3.94 -7.93 11.09
C PHE A 109 3.59 -9.32 10.52
N ALA A 110 4.56 -10.00 9.92
CA ALA A 110 4.39 -11.34 9.34
C ALA A 110 3.85 -12.35 10.37
N LYS A 111 4.36 -12.33 11.61
CA LYS A 111 3.87 -13.19 12.69
C LYS A 111 2.40 -12.91 13.03
N SER A 112 2.04 -11.65 13.19
CA SER A 112 0.65 -11.25 13.43
C SER A 112 -0.28 -11.65 12.28
N TYR A 113 0.16 -11.42 11.03
CA TYR A 113 -0.58 -11.80 9.83
C TYR A 113 -0.80 -13.32 9.74
N LEU A 114 0.25 -14.11 10.02
CA LEU A 114 0.19 -15.57 10.07
C LEU A 114 -0.76 -16.08 11.16
N SER A 115 -0.78 -15.42 12.33
CA SER A 115 -1.71 -15.76 13.40
C SER A 115 -3.16 -15.64 12.93
N LEU A 116 -3.51 -14.53 12.28
CA LEU A 116 -4.86 -14.30 11.73
C LEU A 116 -5.23 -15.32 10.64
N THR A 117 -4.27 -15.67 9.76
CA THR A 117 -4.53 -16.66 8.71
C THR A 117 -4.61 -18.08 9.25
N LYS A 118 -3.90 -18.39 10.34
CA LYS A 118 -3.98 -19.69 11.02
C LYS A 118 -5.36 -19.94 11.62
N SER A 119 -6.01 -18.95 12.24
CA SER A 119 -7.39 -19.13 12.74
C SER A 119 -8.40 -19.48 11.63
N ARG A 120 -8.15 -19.03 10.40
CA ARG A 120 -9.01 -19.32 9.24
C ARG A 120 -8.71 -20.67 8.59
N PHE A 121 -7.44 -20.97 8.36
CA PHE A 121 -7.00 -22.17 7.64
C PHE A 121 -6.63 -23.33 8.57
N GLY A 122 -6.73 -23.11 9.89
CA GLY A 122 -6.39 -24.09 10.92
C GLY A 122 -4.94 -24.56 10.82
N ALA A 123 -4.74 -25.87 10.97
CA ALA A 123 -3.44 -26.51 10.83
C ALA A 123 -2.84 -26.45 9.41
N ALA A 124 -3.55 -25.84 8.43
CA ALA A 124 -3.08 -25.77 7.05
C ALA A 124 -1.99 -24.75 6.77
N VAL A 125 -1.71 -23.86 7.73
CA VAL A 125 -0.62 -22.88 7.64
C VAL A 125 0.45 -23.25 8.67
N ILE A 126 1.55 -23.85 8.20
CA ILE A 126 2.74 -24.12 9.00
C ILE A 126 3.87 -23.24 8.46
N ALA A 127 4.23 -22.21 9.24
CA ALA A 127 5.34 -21.32 8.92
C ALA A 127 6.47 -21.53 9.93
N THR A 128 7.69 -21.78 9.44
CA THR A 128 8.90 -21.79 10.27
C THR A 128 9.76 -20.59 9.89
N ILE A 129 10.19 -19.82 10.87
CA ILE A 129 10.94 -18.58 10.66
C ILE A 129 12.32 -18.77 11.27
N ASP A 130 13.36 -18.73 10.44
CA ASP A 130 14.77 -18.83 10.84
C ASP A 130 15.58 -17.66 10.28
N ILE A 131 15.77 -16.64 11.12
CA ILE A 131 16.45 -15.41 10.75
C ILE A 131 17.63 -15.18 11.67
N GLN A 132 18.80 -14.93 11.08
CA GLN A 132 19.98 -14.57 11.84
C GLN A 132 19.75 -13.20 12.50
N PRO A 133 20.05 -13.04 13.80
CA PRO A 133 19.81 -11.78 14.52
C PRO A 133 20.40 -10.54 13.83
N GLY A 134 21.60 -10.66 13.25
CA GLY A 134 22.26 -9.58 12.51
C GLY A 134 21.56 -9.15 11.21
N HIS A 135 20.53 -9.87 10.76
CA HIS A 135 19.72 -9.50 9.60
C HIS A 135 18.46 -8.71 9.97
N LEU A 136 18.05 -8.69 11.24
CA LEU A 136 16.81 -8.03 11.69
C LEU A 136 16.87 -6.50 11.54
N GLU A 137 18.08 -5.92 11.57
CA GLU A 137 18.29 -4.48 11.39
C GLU A 137 18.36 -4.04 9.92
N LYS A 138 18.37 -5.00 8.97
CA LYS A 138 18.37 -4.66 7.54
C LYS A 138 17.08 -3.96 7.16
N GLN A 139 17.17 -3.00 6.25
CA GLN A 139 16.01 -2.29 5.74
C GLN A 139 15.44 -2.97 4.50
N VAL A 140 14.11 -3.03 4.44
CA VAL A 140 13.33 -3.58 3.33
C VAL A 140 12.14 -2.68 3.05
N PRO A 141 11.60 -2.66 1.81
CA PRO A 141 10.32 -2.02 1.55
C PRO A 141 9.23 -2.63 2.43
N PRO A 142 8.30 -1.83 2.97
CA PRO A 142 7.22 -2.37 3.77
C PRO A 142 6.29 -3.27 2.94
N LEU A 143 5.58 -4.17 3.63
CA LEU A 143 4.65 -5.14 3.05
C LEU A 143 5.31 -6.16 2.10
N THR A 144 6.65 -6.22 2.07
CA THR A 144 7.38 -7.20 1.26
C THR A 144 7.05 -8.62 1.70
N LEU A 145 7.05 -8.90 3.01
CA LEU A 145 6.69 -10.23 3.50
C LEU A 145 5.20 -10.51 3.34
N GLN A 146 4.34 -9.49 3.39
CA GLN A 146 2.92 -9.66 3.09
C GLN A 146 2.73 -10.28 1.71
N ALA A 147 3.36 -9.71 0.68
CA ALA A 147 3.23 -10.18 -0.70
C ALA A 147 3.71 -11.63 -0.87
N VAL A 148 4.80 -12.01 -0.20
CA VAL A 148 5.32 -13.39 -0.21
C VAL A 148 4.36 -14.35 0.50
N LEU A 149 3.84 -13.95 1.67
CA LEU A 149 2.90 -14.75 2.46
C LEU A 149 1.58 -14.94 1.72
N GLU A 150 1.03 -13.88 1.14
CA GLU A 150 -0.21 -13.95 0.35
C GLU A 150 -0.07 -14.90 -0.83
N ASN A 151 1.00 -14.77 -1.62
CA ASN A 151 1.27 -15.67 -2.74
C ASN A 151 1.38 -17.12 -2.30
N THR A 152 2.05 -17.37 -1.17
CA THR A 152 2.27 -18.73 -0.65
C THR A 152 0.98 -19.33 -0.12
N ILE A 153 0.22 -18.59 0.70
CA ILE A 153 -1.03 -19.04 1.30
C ILE A 153 -2.10 -19.25 0.24
N TYR A 154 -2.22 -18.33 -0.73
CA TYR A 154 -3.19 -18.46 -1.83
C TYR A 154 -2.89 -19.68 -2.70
N THR A 155 -1.63 -19.84 -3.12
CA THR A 155 -1.19 -21.01 -3.90
C THR A 155 -1.49 -22.31 -3.15
N ASN A 156 -1.19 -22.38 -1.86
CA ASN A 156 -1.47 -23.57 -1.05
C ASN A 156 -2.97 -23.84 -0.91
N ALA A 157 -3.80 -22.80 -0.76
CA ALA A 157 -5.25 -22.94 -0.68
C ALA A 157 -5.87 -23.44 -2.00
N SER A 158 -5.32 -23.04 -3.15
CA SER A 158 -5.85 -23.41 -4.47
C SER A 158 -5.55 -24.85 -4.90
N ILE A 159 -4.46 -25.46 -4.41
CA ILE A 159 -4.00 -26.75 -4.94
C ILE A 159 -4.72 -27.95 -4.28
N ASN A 160 -5.46 -27.76 -3.18
CA ASN A 160 -6.15 -28.86 -2.46
C ASN A 160 -5.24 -30.07 -2.13
N SER A 161 -3.92 -29.87 -2.19
CA SER A 161 -2.90 -30.87 -1.88
C SER A 161 -2.38 -30.59 -0.49
N ASN A 162 -2.41 -31.60 0.37
CA ASN A 162 -1.89 -31.56 1.73
C ASN A 162 -0.67 -30.64 1.91
N LEU A 163 -0.90 -29.55 2.65
CA LEU A 163 -0.02 -29.01 3.68
C LEU A 163 1.45 -28.86 3.28
N LEU A 164 1.80 -27.76 2.62
CA LEU A 164 3.21 -27.40 2.42
C LEU A 164 3.65 -26.43 3.53
N PRO A 165 4.39 -26.90 4.56
CA PRO A 165 5.07 -26.00 5.47
C PRO A 165 6.04 -25.13 4.67
N PHE A 166 6.01 -23.82 4.89
CA PHE A 166 6.97 -22.91 4.27
C PHE A 166 7.96 -22.38 5.30
N HIS A 167 9.22 -22.26 4.87
CA HIS A 167 10.34 -21.87 5.71
C HIS A 167 10.88 -20.53 5.23
N ILE A 168 10.89 -19.54 6.12
CA ILE A 168 11.47 -18.22 5.86
C ILE A 168 12.89 -18.23 6.43
N SER A 169 13.89 -18.21 5.54
CA SER A 169 15.30 -18.15 5.91
C SER A 169 15.97 -16.88 5.44
N SER A 170 16.93 -16.37 6.22
CA SER A 170 17.68 -15.14 5.93
C SER A 170 18.98 -15.34 5.11
N LYS A 171 19.25 -16.55 4.60
CA LYS A 171 20.39 -16.83 3.70
C LYS A 171 20.17 -16.15 2.33
N GLY A 172 20.48 -14.86 2.27
CA GLY A 172 20.38 -14.05 1.06
C GLY A 172 18.93 -13.69 0.73
N ILE A 173 18.65 -12.39 0.61
CA ILE A 173 17.39 -11.91 0.04
C ILE A 173 17.48 -12.13 -1.48
N THR A 174 17.38 -13.37 -1.91
CA THR A 174 17.17 -13.75 -3.30
C THR A 174 16.54 -15.13 -3.25
N SER A 175 15.23 -15.18 -3.52
CA SER A 175 14.33 -16.32 -3.35
C SER A 175 13.93 -16.63 -1.90
N ALA A 176 12.66 -16.35 -1.57
CA ALA A 176 11.94 -17.21 -0.64
C ALA A 176 11.96 -18.61 -1.27
N SER A 177 13.00 -19.38 -0.95
CA SER A 177 13.14 -20.75 -1.42
C SER A 177 12.08 -21.58 -0.69
N ILE A 178 11.03 -21.95 -1.40
CA ILE A 178 10.11 -23.01 -0.97
C ILE A 178 10.96 -24.30 -0.93
N ILE A 179 11.53 -24.62 0.23
CA ILE A 179 12.21 -25.90 0.43
C ILE A 179 11.12 -26.96 0.44
N ARG A 180 10.88 -27.55 -0.75
CA ARG A 180 10.05 -28.74 -0.95
C ARG A 180 10.71 -29.89 -0.20
N SER A 181 10.35 -30.10 1.06
CA SER A 181 10.80 -31.27 1.82
C SER A 181 10.10 -32.52 1.28
N MET A 182 10.59 -33.05 0.16
CA MET A 182 10.39 -34.44 -0.22
C MET A 182 11.20 -35.30 0.76
N LYS A 183 10.57 -35.77 1.83
CA LYS A 183 11.09 -36.90 2.59
C LYS A 183 10.54 -38.17 1.95
N ARG A 184 11.45 -39.00 1.44
CA ARG A 184 11.26 -40.44 1.21
C ARG A 184 10.92 -41.14 2.52
#